data_AF-A0A0F9TK73-F1
#
_entry.id   AF-A0A0F9TK73-F1
#
_cell.length_a   1.000
_cell.length_b   1.000
_cell.length_c   1.000
_cell.angle_alpha   90.00
_cell.angle_beta   90.00
_cell.angle_gamma   90.00
#
_symmetry.space_group_name_H-M   'P 1'
#
loop_
_entity.id
_entity.type
_entity.pdbx_description
1 polymer ?
#
loop_
_entity_poly.entity_id
_entity_poly.type
_entity_poly.pdbx_seq_one_letter_code
_entity_poly.pdbx_strand_id
1 'polypeptide(L)'
;MTAQHTILLVGESNVGKTHYGAQFLKRLMVKSCALKMSGAPTNLEAFNTALGCLTEGRLTDHTPASTYVESIWPIEDEVGRYAELVWPDYGGEQVRNLVMQRRIPAAWRERVLGATDWVLLIRLHSLRSEEDLFSRPLQSFAAVEIQDEAPTYDLSDQARTVELLQMLLYLAECHLDRPLCKPRLTIMLSCWDELETTELPADLLASRLPMLWSFVRSNWMTPSVVGLSALERVLNKTDVDQDYAIRGPEEFGYVVLPDGTKNTDITLPIQRLMVDGS
;
A
#
# COMPACT_ATOMS: atom_id res chain seq x y z
N MET A 1 14.49 -16.58 -16.16
CA MET A 1 14.49 -15.23 -16.75
C MET A 1 14.83 -14.27 -15.62
N THR A 2 15.73 -13.30 -15.82
CA THR A 2 16.03 -12.27 -14.81
C THR A 2 14.91 -11.23 -14.83
N ALA A 3 14.40 -10.85 -13.65
CA ALA A 3 13.39 -9.81 -13.49
C ALA A 3 13.89 -8.47 -14.08
N GLN A 4 13.11 -7.87 -15.00
CA GLN A 4 13.37 -6.49 -15.43
C GLN A 4 12.98 -5.52 -14.32
N HIS A 5 11.95 -5.90 -13.56
CA HIS A 5 11.45 -5.16 -12.42
C HIS A 5 11.29 -6.07 -11.20
N THR A 6 11.72 -5.59 -10.05
CA THR A 6 11.41 -6.17 -8.76
C THR A 6 10.63 -5.11 -7.98
N ILE A 7 9.34 -5.34 -7.80
CA ILE A 7 8.39 -4.37 -7.28
C ILE A 7 8.06 -4.72 -5.82
N LEU A 8 8.51 -3.90 -4.89
CA LEU A 8 8.29 -4.10 -3.45
C LEU A 8 7.03 -3.38 -2.99
N LEU A 9 6.10 -4.13 -2.38
CA LEU A 9 4.87 -3.56 -1.80
C LEU A 9 5.06 -3.29 -0.33
N VAL A 10 4.88 -2.03 0.05
CA VAL A 10 5.09 -1.53 1.41
C VAL A 10 3.83 -0.84 1.91
N GLY A 11 3.56 -0.93 3.21
CA GLY A 11 2.50 -0.17 3.87
C GLY A 11 2.29 -0.65 5.30
N GLU A 12 1.74 0.19 6.16
CA GLU A 12 1.44 -0.16 7.57
C GLU A 12 0.37 -1.26 7.68
N SER A 13 -0.01 -1.61 8.91
CA SER A 13 -1.13 -2.54 9.14
C SER A 13 -2.42 -1.94 8.62
N ASN A 14 -3.37 -2.78 8.22
CA ASN A 14 -4.73 -2.35 7.88
C ASN A 14 -4.87 -1.34 6.71
N VAL A 15 -3.83 -1.13 5.91
CA VAL A 15 -3.89 -0.30 4.70
C VAL A 15 -4.47 -1.01 3.47
N GLY A 16 -5.02 -2.23 3.64
CA GLY A 16 -5.67 -2.97 2.55
C GLY A 16 -4.76 -3.85 1.68
N LYS A 17 -3.49 -4.08 2.05
CA LYS A 17 -2.54 -4.90 1.27
C LYS A 17 -3.07 -6.31 0.98
N THR A 18 -3.58 -7.02 1.99
CA THR A 18 -4.10 -8.38 1.86
C THR A 18 -5.31 -8.45 0.93
N HIS A 19 -6.24 -7.50 1.07
CA HIS A 19 -7.42 -7.40 0.21
C HIS A 19 -7.05 -7.07 -1.24
N TYR A 20 -6.14 -6.11 -1.44
CA TYR A 20 -5.61 -5.78 -2.76
C TYR A 20 -4.91 -6.98 -3.39
N GLY A 21 -4.04 -7.69 -2.66
CA GLY A 21 -3.37 -8.87 -3.18
C GLY A 21 -4.34 -10.01 -3.51
N ALA A 22 -5.33 -10.29 -2.66
CA ALA A 22 -6.32 -11.33 -2.95
C ALA A 22 -7.12 -11.01 -4.23
N GLN A 23 -7.54 -9.76 -4.40
CA GLN A 23 -8.22 -9.27 -5.60
C GLN A 23 -7.32 -9.33 -6.84
N PHE A 24 -6.08 -8.88 -6.70
CA PHE A 24 -5.07 -8.91 -7.75
C PHE A 24 -4.82 -10.36 -8.22
N LEU A 25 -4.60 -11.28 -7.27
CA LEU A 25 -4.41 -12.70 -7.54
C LEU A 25 -5.60 -13.30 -8.29
N LYS A 26 -6.82 -13.02 -7.84
CA LYS A 26 -8.04 -13.52 -8.49
C LYS A 26 -8.13 -13.07 -9.95
N ARG A 27 -7.84 -11.80 -10.24
CA ARG A 27 -7.85 -11.25 -11.61
C ARG A 27 -6.79 -11.87 -12.50
N LEU A 28 -5.62 -12.18 -11.96
CA LEU A 28 -4.59 -12.96 -12.67
C LEU A 28 -5.06 -14.39 -12.97
N MET A 29 -5.77 -15.04 -12.04
CA MET A 29 -6.29 -16.41 -12.22
C MET A 29 -7.37 -16.48 -13.30
N VAL A 30 -8.30 -15.52 -13.32
CA VAL A 30 -9.39 -15.47 -14.32
C VAL A 30 -8.97 -14.79 -15.63
N LYS A 31 -7.77 -14.21 -15.68
CA LYS A 31 -7.19 -13.51 -16.85
C LYS A 31 -8.05 -12.35 -17.35
N SER A 32 -8.63 -11.58 -16.43
CA SER A 32 -9.47 -10.41 -16.71
C SER A 32 -8.74 -9.07 -16.56
N CYS A 33 -7.41 -9.06 -16.74
CA CYS A 33 -6.56 -7.89 -16.52
C CYS A 33 -5.36 -7.86 -17.47
N ALA A 34 -4.63 -6.74 -17.48
CA ALA A 34 -3.48 -6.49 -18.33
C ALA A 34 -2.22 -7.32 -17.98
N LEU A 35 -2.27 -8.05 -16.86
CA LEU A 35 -1.16 -8.86 -16.36
C LEU A 35 -1.56 -10.34 -16.28
N LYS A 36 -0.57 -11.22 -16.38
CA LYS A 36 -0.71 -12.68 -16.21
C LYS A 36 0.40 -13.21 -15.29
N MET A 37 0.14 -14.34 -14.64
CA MET A 37 1.18 -15.11 -13.96
C MET A 37 2.14 -15.72 -14.99
N SER A 38 3.44 -15.51 -14.80
CA SER A 38 4.52 -16.06 -15.64
C SER A 38 5.29 -17.20 -14.93
N GLY A 39 4.90 -17.55 -13.70
CA GLY A 39 5.50 -18.62 -12.91
C GLY A 39 4.69 -18.96 -11.65
N ALA A 40 5.14 -19.96 -10.91
CA ALA A 40 4.52 -20.33 -9.64
C ALA A 40 4.91 -19.34 -8.52
N PRO A 41 3.95 -18.75 -7.81
CA PRO A 41 4.24 -17.89 -6.66
C PRO A 41 4.74 -18.70 -5.46
N THR A 42 5.63 -18.11 -4.65
CA THR A 42 6.35 -18.83 -3.59
C THR A 42 5.53 -19.10 -2.30
N ASN A 43 4.47 -18.33 -2.01
CA ASN A 43 3.56 -18.57 -0.88
C ASN A 43 2.20 -17.89 -1.05
N LEU A 44 1.10 -18.61 -1.18
CA LEU A 44 -0.23 -17.99 -1.35
C LEU A 44 -1.18 -18.16 -0.17
N GLU A 45 -0.77 -18.75 0.95
CA GLU A 45 -1.71 -19.17 2.01
C GLU A 45 -2.59 -18.01 2.54
N ALA A 46 -1.96 -16.89 2.89
CA ALA A 46 -2.66 -15.70 3.37
C ALA A 46 -3.62 -15.12 2.32
N PHE A 47 -3.20 -15.11 1.04
CA PHE A 47 -4.00 -14.58 -0.06
C PHE A 47 -5.12 -15.52 -0.48
N ASN A 48 -4.92 -16.83 -0.42
CA ASN A 48 -5.95 -17.83 -0.67
C ASN A 48 -7.04 -17.79 0.40
N THR A 49 -6.64 -17.60 1.67
CA THR A 49 -7.59 -17.42 2.78
C THR A 49 -8.43 -16.16 2.56
N ALA A 50 -7.77 -15.03 2.28
CA ALA A 50 -8.47 -13.79 1.97
C ALA A 50 -9.37 -13.89 0.73
N LEU A 51 -8.90 -14.56 -0.32
CA LEU A 51 -9.68 -14.81 -1.53
C LEU A 51 -10.89 -15.70 -1.27
N GLY A 52 -10.78 -16.70 -0.40
CA GLY A 52 -11.90 -17.50 0.06
C GLY A 52 -12.99 -16.65 0.70
N CYS A 53 -12.63 -15.80 1.66
CA CYS A 53 -13.57 -14.86 2.28
C CYS A 53 -14.22 -13.94 1.25
N LEU A 54 -13.44 -13.35 0.35
CA LEU A 54 -13.95 -12.45 -0.68
C LEU A 54 -14.92 -13.15 -1.64
N THR A 55 -14.61 -14.40 -2.04
CA THR A 55 -15.50 -15.19 -2.90
C THR A 55 -16.84 -15.48 -2.22
N GLU A 56 -16.85 -15.57 -0.89
CA GLU A 56 -18.07 -15.73 -0.08
C GLU A 56 -18.76 -14.40 0.24
N GLY A 57 -18.30 -13.27 -0.32
CA GLY A 57 -18.86 -11.95 -0.02
C GLY A 57 -18.54 -11.43 1.39
N ARG A 58 -17.44 -11.88 2.00
CA ARG A 58 -17.01 -11.52 3.34
C ARG A 58 -15.65 -10.83 3.37
N LEU A 59 -15.45 -9.98 4.36
CA LEU A 59 -14.15 -9.38 4.68
C LEU A 59 -13.26 -10.42 5.36
N THR A 60 -11.97 -10.46 5.01
CA THR A 60 -11.02 -11.35 5.69
C THR A 60 -10.57 -10.79 7.04
N ASP A 61 -10.18 -11.67 7.95
CA ASP A 61 -9.52 -11.27 9.19
C ASP A 61 -8.10 -10.75 8.95
N HIS A 62 -7.52 -10.12 9.98
CA HIS A 62 -6.13 -9.68 9.90
C HIS A 62 -5.19 -10.90 9.76
N THR A 63 -4.22 -10.81 8.86
CA THR A 63 -3.16 -11.81 8.70
C THR A 63 -2.41 -11.99 10.04
N PRO A 64 -2.44 -13.17 10.69
CA PRO A 64 -1.73 -13.41 11.94
C PRO A 64 -0.22 -13.23 11.75
N ALA A 65 0.46 -12.56 12.69
CA ALA A 65 1.87 -12.20 12.56
C ALA A 65 2.87 -13.35 12.88
N SER A 66 2.45 -14.61 12.78
CA SER A 66 3.26 -15.74 13.23
C SER A 66 3.97 -16.42 12.05
N THR A 67 5.24 -16.07 11.88
CA THR A 67 6.24 -16.60 10.93
C THR A 67 6.31 -15.82 9.63
N TYR A 68 7.50 -15.27 9.33
CA TYR A 68 7.78 -14.52 8.10
C TYR A 68 7.74 -15.47 6.90
N VAL A 69 6.68 -15.39 6.07
CA VAL A 69 6.63 -16.16 4.81
C VAL A 69 6.25 -15.25 3.65
N GLU A 70 7.25 -14.60 3.09
CA GLU A 70 7.11 -13.78 1.87
C GLU A 70 6.38 -14.47 0.72
N SER A 71 5.71 -13.65 -0.09
CA SER A 71 5.10 -14.12 -1.34
C SER A 71 5.67 -13.35 -2.52
N ILE A 72 6.33 -14.06 -3.43
CA ILE A 72 6.92 -13.50 -4.64
C ILE A 72 6.08 -13.99 -5.82
N TRP A 73 5.53 -13.07 -6.60
CA TRP A 73 4.64 -13.37 -7.72
C TRP A 73 5.31 -12.99 -9.04
N PRO A 74 5.71 -13.99 -9.85
CA PRO A 74 6.20 -13.76 -11.20
C PRO A 74 5.06 -13.31 -12.12
N ILE A 75 5.10 -12.06 -12.58
CA ILE A 75 4.09 -11.47 -13.47
C ILE A 75 4.70 -11.05 -14.81
N GLU A 76 3.86 -11.06 -15.83
CA GLU A 76 4.21 -10.60 -17.18
C GLU A 76 3.03 -9.85 -17.78
N ASP A 77 3.31 -8.88 -18.64
CA ASP A 77 2.27 -8.21 -19.42
C ASP A 77 2.06 -8.85 -20.79
N GLU A 78 1.20 -8.26 -21.62
CA GLU A 78 0.91 -8.77 -22.97
C GLU A 78 2.11 -8.69 -23.94
N VAL A 79 3.04 -7.77 -23.71
CA VAL A 79 4.22 -7.52 -24.57
C VAL A 79 5.41 -8.40 -24.15
N GLY A 80 5.32 -9.08 -23.01
CA GLY A 80 6.34 -9.98 -22.50
C GLY A 80 7.33 -9.34 -21.52
N ARG A 81 7.04 -8.13 -21.01
CA ARG A 81 7.82 -7.53 -19.93
C ARG A 81 7.59 -8.32 -18.66
N TYR A 82 8.66 -8.64 -17.94
CA TYR A 82 8.63 -9.55 -16.79
C TYR A 82 9.00 -8.81 -15.49
N ALA A 83 8.19 -9.01 -14.45
CA ALA A 83 8.42 -8.44 -13.13
C ALA A 83 8.17 -9.45 -12.01
N GLU A 84 8.84 -9.24 -10.89
CA GLU A 84 8.58 -9.94 -9.63
C GLU A 84 7.88 -9.01 -8.67
N LEU A 85 6.63 -9.34 -8.33
CA LEU A 85 5.85 -8.61 -7.35
C LEU A 85 6.11 -9.22 -5.97
N VAL A 86 6.82 -8.48 -5.13
CA VAL A 86 7.22 -8.92 -3.80
C VAL A 86 6.21 -8.40 -2.80
N TRP A 87 5.43 -9.34 -2.24
CA TRP A 87 4.55 -9.12 -1.11
C TRP A 87 5.27 -9.59 0.13
N PRO A 88 5.82 -8.67 0.90
CA PRO A 88 6.43 -9.09 2.11
C PRO A 88 5.36 -9.38 3.16
N ASP A 89 5.44 -10.55 3.78
CA ASP A 89 4.49 -11.03 4.76
C ASP A 89 4.70 -10.29 6.08
N TYR A 90 4.09 -9.11 6.15
CA TYR A 90 4.07 -8.27 7.33
C TYR A 90 2.61 -8.12 7.77
N GLY A 91 2.26 -8.76 8.88
CA GLY A 91 1.38 -8.10 9.83
C GLY A 91 1.99 -6.73 10.13
N GLY A 92 1.23 -5.64 10.04
CA GLY A 92 1.83 -4.29 10.10
C GLY A 92 2.49 -3.91 11.42
N GLU A 93 2.43 -4.80 12.42
CA GLU A 93 3.28 -4.80 13.60
C GLU A 93 4.79 -4.81 13.26
N GLN A 94 5.21 -5.43 12.16
CA GLN A 94 6.63 -5.43 11.77
C GLN A 94 7.08 -4.10 11.14
N VAL A 95 6.21 -3.41 10.39
CA VAL A 95 6.49 -2.04 9.91
C VAL A 95 6.60 -1.10 11.11
N ARG A 96 5.72 -1.27 12.12
CA ARG A 96 5.83 -0.58 13.39
C ARG A 96 7.15 -0.91 14.11
N ASN A 97 7.61 -2.16 14.11
CA ASN A 97 8.91 -2.51 14.71
C ASN A 97 10.10 -1.90 13.93
N LEU A 98 10.00 -1.79 12.60
CA LEU A 98 11.01 -1.13 11.79
C LEU A 98 11.10 0.36 12.16
N VAL A 99 9.97 1.07 12.14
CA VAL A 99 9.91 2.52 12.44
C VAL A 99 10.19 2.84 13.92
N MET A 100 9.59 2.09 14.85
CA MET A 100 9.68 2.38 16.28
C MET A 100 10.90 1.76 16.96
N GLN A 101 11.29 0.55 16.57
CA GLN A 101 12.39 -0.18 17.22
C GLN A 101 13.68 -0.15 16.39
N ARG A 102 13.65 0.40 15.16
CA ARG A 102 14.80 0.49 14.24
C ARG A 102 15.48 -0.85 13.99
N ARG A 103 14.72 -1.96 14.09
CA ARG A 103 15.19 -3.31 13.85
C ARG A 103 14.87 -3.72 12.42
N ILE A 104 15.92 -3.99 11.65
CA ILE A 104 15.79 -4.34 10.24
C ILE A 104 16.18 -5.81 10.07
N PRO A 105 15.23 -6.70 9.75
CA PRO A 105 15.54 -8.08 9.40
C PRO A 105 16.45 -8.17 8.16
N ALA A 106 17.36 -9.14 8.11
CA ALA A 106 18.30 -9.27 6.98
C ALA A 106 17.58 -9.40 5.62
N ALA A 107 16.47 -10.14 5.58
CA ALA A 107 15.65 -10.30 4.37
C ALA A 107 15.08 -8.97 3.84
N TRP A 108 14.78 -7.99 4.71
CA TRP A 108 14.38 -6.65 4.27
C TRP A 108 15.49 -5.97 3.49
N ARG A 109 16.73 -6.05 3.99
CA ARG A 109 17.87 -5.40 3.34
C ARG A 109 18.05 -5.94 1.93
N GLU A 110 18.05 -7.27 1.76
CA GLU A 110 18.19 -7.90 0.45
C GLU A 110 17.08 -7.49 -0.52
N ARG A 111 15.83 -7.38 -0.04
CA ARG A 111 14.70 -6.98 -0.89
C ARG A 111 14.71 -5.53 -1.27
N VAL A 112 15.06 -4.67 -0.34
CA VAL A 112 15.14 -3.24 -0.60
C VAL A 112 16.27 -2.94 -1.57
N LEU A 113 17.43 -3.62 -1.43
CA LEU A 113 18.54 -3.54 -2.38
C LEU A 113 18.19 -4.10 -3.77
N GLY A 114 17.39 -5.17 -3.83
CA GLY A 114 16.99 -5.81 -5.08
C GLY A 114 15.81 -5.14 -5.79
N ALA A 115 15.05 -4.27 -5.12
CA ALA A 115 13.86 -3.65 -5.65
C ALA A 115 14.19 -2.48 -6.60
N THR A 116 13.66 -2.54 -7.82
CA THR A 116 13.73 -1.44 -8.78
C THR A 116 12.65 -0.40 -8.55
N ASP A 117 11.57 -0.81 -7.87
CA ASP A 117 10.32 -0.08 -7.79
C ASP A 117 9.66 -0.33 -6.43
N TRP A 118 9.12 0.73 -5.84
CA TRP A 118 8.38 0.67 -4.58
C TRP A 118 6.93 1.10 -4.80
N VAL A 119 6.03 0.35 -4.20
CA VAL A 119 4.60 0.66 -4.15
C VAL A 119 4.19 0.81 -2.70
N LEU A 120 3.85 2.04 -2.29
CA LEU A 120 3.47 2.38 -0.93
C LEU A 120 1.94 2.49 -0.82
N LEU A 121 1.31 1.59 -0.06
CA LEU A 121 -0.13 1.64 0.23
C LEU A 121 -0.40 2.49 1.48
N ILE A 122 -1.29 3.47 1.33
CA ILE A 122 -1.72 4.38 2.40
C ILE A 122 -3.24 4.42 2.42
N ARG A 123 -3.86 4.17 3.58
CA ARG A 123 -5.28 4.39 3.79
C ARG A 123 -5.47 5.71 4.54
N LEU A 124 -6.10 6.70 3.91
CA LEU A 124 -6.20 8.05 4.48
C LEU A 124 -7.13 8.12 5.70
N HIS A 125 -8.21 7.33 5.76
CA HIS A 125 -9.15 7.31 6.88
C HIS A 125 -8.60 6.72 8.18
N SER A 126 -7.59 5.84 8.10
CA SER A 126 -6.98 5.26 9.29
C SER A 126 -5.96 6.19 9.94
N LEU A 127 -5.71 7.36 9.34
CA LEU A 127 -4.73 8.29 9.87
C LEU A 127 -5.31 9.06 11.04
N ARG A 128 -4.60 9.07 12.17
CA ARG A 128 -4.91 9.94 13.30
C ARG A 128 -4.84 11.39 12.81
N SER A 129 -6.00 12.04 12.75
CA SER A 129 -6.07 13.49 12.66
C SER A 129 -5.56 14.02 14.00
N GLU A 130 -4.29 14.41 14.05
CA GLU A 130 -3.84 15.26 15.15
C GLU A 130 -4.62 16.56 15.01
N GLU A 131 -5.65 16.75 15.85
CA GLU A 131 -6.19 18.08 16.08
C GLU A 131 -5.00 18.97 16.45
N ASP A 132 -4.70 19.92 15.56
CA ASP A 132 -3.62 20.86 15.71
C ASP A 132 -3.70 21.48 17.12
N LEU A 133 -2.62 21.38 17.90
CA LEU A 133 -2.52 21.97 19.24
C LEU A 133 -2.87 23.47 19.23
N PHE A 134 -2.69 24.15 18.08
CA PHE A 134 -3.04 25.55 17.86
C PHE A 134 -4.52 25.78 17.47
N SER A 135 -5.24 24.73 17.08
CA SER A 135 -6.67 24.78 16.78
C SER A 135 -7.56 24.57 18.01
N ARG A 136 -6.97 24.14 19.14
CA ARG A 136 -7.68 23.98 20.41
C ARG A 136 -7.92 25.35 21.08
N PRO A 137 -9.16 25.70 21.45
CA PRO A 137 -9.43 26.91 22.23
C PRO A 137 -8.61 26.89 23.53
N LEU A 138 -7.97 28.00 23.90
CA LEU A 138 -7.16 28.10 25.15
C LEU A 138 -7.90 27.60 26.41
N GLN A 139 -9.24 27.61 26.39
CA GLN A 139 -10.12 27.12 27.45
C GLN A 139 -10.04 25.60 27.68
N SER A 140 -9.67 24.79 26.67
CA SER A 140 -9.50 23.34 26.83
C SER A 140 -8.22 22.97 27.59
N PHE A 141 -7.26 23.89 27.71
CA PHE A 141 -6.05 23.69 28.52
C PHE A 141 -6.28 23.99 30.01
N ALA A 142 -7.34 24.73 30.36
CA ALA A 142 -7.65 25.09 31.74
C ALA A 142 -8.42 23.99 32.50
N ALA A 143 -8.96 22.99 31.78
CA ALA A 143 -9.79 21.92 32.34
C ALA A 143 -9.06 20.58 32.48
N VAL A 144 -7.76 20.51 32.17
CA VAL A 144 -6.98 19.28 32.34
C VAL A 144 -6.57 19.17 33.80
N GLU A 145 -7.37 18.46 34.58
CA GLU A 145 -6.87 17.85 35.83
C GLU A 145 -5.57 17.11 35.50
N ILE A 146 -4.53 17.36 36.30
CA ILE A 146 -3.21 16.74 36.15
C ILE A 146 -3.37 15.24 36.36
N GLN A 147 -3.60 14.50 35.26
CA GLN A 147 -3.45 13.06 35.23
C GLN A 147 -1.96 12.76 35.12
N ASP A 148 -1.44 11.99 36.08
CA ASP A 148 -0.03 11.57 36.26
C ASP A 148 0.50 10.61 35.16
N GLU A 149 -0.05 10.66 33.95
CA GLU A 149 0.53 9.96 32.80
C GLU A 149 1.17 11.00 31.86
N ALA A 150 2.51 10.96 31.78
CA ALA A 150 3.24 11.73 30.79
C ALA A 150 2.61 11.46 29.40
N PRO A 151 2.25 12.49 28.62
CA PRO A 151 1.69 12.28 27.31
C PRO A 151 2.69 11.46 26.50
N THR A 152 2.30 10.25 26.12
CA THR A 152 3.07 9.42 25.20
C THR A 152 3.07 10.15 23.86
N TYR A 153 4.14 10.91 23.60
CA TYR A 153 4.36 11.57 22.31
C TYR A 153 4.55 10.46 21.26
N ASP A 154 3.50 10.19 20.50
CA ASP A 154 3.57 9.29 19.36
C ASP A 154 3.87 10.11 18.09
N LEU A 155 4.61 9.52 17.15
CA LEU A 155 4.90 10.17 15.87
C LEU A 155 3.60 10.32 15.07
N SER A 156 3.38 11.49 14.48
CA SER A 156 2.27 11.67 13.54
C SER A 156 2.33 10.64 12.41
N ASP A 157 1.17 10.28 11.86
CA ASP A 157 1.10 9.19 10.89
C ASP A 157 1.88 9.52 9.59
N GLN A 158 1.94 10.79 9.21
CA GLN A 158 2.80 11.24 8.11
C GLN A 158 4.28 11.18 8.48
N ALA A 159 4.66 11.51 9.72
CA ALA A 159 6.04 11.38 10.20
C ALA A 159 6.51 9.92 10.20
N ARG A 160 5.66 8.98 10.64
CA ARG A 160 5.98 7.54 10.57
C ARG A 160 6.17 7.05 9.15
N THR A 161 5.34 7.51 8.22
CA THR A 161 5.46 7.16 6.80
C THR A 161 6.75 7.74 6.19
N VAL A 162 7.12 8.97 6.56
CA VAL A 162 8.40 9.57 6.15
C VAL A 162 9.57 8.79 6.73
N GLU A 163 9.56 8.44 8.02
CA GLU A 163 10.63 7.64 8.65
C GLU A 163 10.77 6.27 7.97
N LEU A 164 9.65 5.60 7.64
CA LEU A 164 9.66 4.35 6.89
C LEU A 164 10.38 4.51 5.54
N LEU A 165 10.05 5.54 4.77
CA LEU A 165 10.72 5.83 3.50
C LEU A 165 12.20 6.16 3.69
N GLN A 166 12.55 6.93 4.72
CA GLN A 166 13.96 7.25 5.02
C GLN A 166 14.76 6.00 5.39
N MET A 167 14.18 5.09 6.17
CA MET A 167 14.81 3.81 6.51
C MET A 167 14.98 2.93 5.27
N LEU A 168 13.99 2.89 4.39
CA LEU A 168 14.07 2.19 3.12
C LEU A 168 15.17 2.75 2.22
N LEU A 169 15.26 4.07 2.09
CA LEU A 169 16.30 4.76 1.33
C LEU A 169 17.69 4.48 1.89
N TYR A 170 17.82 4.49 3.21
CA TYR A 170 19.06 4.14 3.89
C TYR A 170 19.49 2.70 3.58
N LEU A 171 18.55 1.74 3.62
CA LEU A 171 18.82 0.34 3.28
C LEU A 171 19.14 0.12 1.81
N ALA A 172 18.52 0.91 0.93
CA ALA A 172 18.78 0.92 -0.50
C ALA A 172 20.09 1.64 -0.86
N GLU A 173 20.81 2.18 0.13
CA GLU A 173 22.05 2.95 -0.05
C GLU A 173 21.86 4.11 -1.05
N CYS A 174 20.66 4.70 -1.05
CA CYS A 174 20.27 5.80 -1.93
C CYS A 174 20.74 7.14 -1.36
N HIS A 175 21.35 7.95 -2.21
CA HIS A 175 21.76 9.31 -1.87
C HIS A 175 20.72 10.32 -2.35
N LEU A 176 20.43 11.32 -1.52
CA LEU A 176 19.43 12.36 -1.76
C LEU A 176 20.06 13.69 -2.22
N ASP A 177 21.28 13.63 -2.77
CA ASP A 177 21.97 14.77 -3.39
C ASP A 177 21.30 15.23 -4.68
N ARG A 178 20.50 14.36 -5.30
CA ARG A 178 19.66 14.62 -6.47
C ARG A 178 18.36 13.81 -6.40
N PRO A 179 17.29 14.22 -7.11
CA PRO A 179 16.07 13.43 -7.19
C PRO A 179 16.33 12.02 -7.71
N LEU A 180 15.71 11.04 -7.08
CA LEU A 180 15.87 9.62 -7.36
C LEU A 180 15.12 9.25 -8.64
N CYS A 181 15.85 8.65 -9.59
CA CYS A 181 15.26 7.94 -10.73
C CYS A 181 14.94 6.48 -10.36
N LYS A 182 15.70 5.88 -9.44
CA LYS A 182 15.46 4.55 -8.88
C LYS A 182 15.79 4.53 -7.38
N PRO A 183 15.06 3.75 -6.58
CA PRO A 183 13.85 3.03 -6.95
C PRO A 183 12.70 4.00 -7.25
N ARG A 184 11.88 3.70 -8.26
CA ARG A 184 10.69 4.54 -8.56
C ARG A 184 9.65 4.34 -7.46
N LEU A 185 8.87 5.37 -7.18
CA LEU A 185 7.85 5.33 -6.13
C LEU A 185 6.46 5.55 -6.72
N THR A 186 5.56 4.60 -6.45
CA THR A 186 4.12 4.76 -6.64
C THR A 186 3.42 4.71 -5.30
N ILE A 187 2.58 5.70 -5.01
CA ILE A 187 1.73 5.74 -3.81
C ILE A 187 0.32 5.33 -4.22
N MET A 188 -0.21 4.30 -3.56
CA MET A 188 -1.57 3.83 -3.74
C MET A 188 -2.41 4.26 -2.53
N LEU A 189 -3.33 5.19 -2.75
CA LEU A 189 -4.30 5.63 -1.76
C LEU A 189 -5.44 4.61 -1.71
N SER A 190 -5.36 3.68 -0.76
CA SER A 190 -6.31 2.58 -0.63
C SER A 190 -7.62 3.02 0.03
N CYS A 191 -8.65 2.20 -0.17
CA CYS A 191 -10.03 2.51 0.25
C CYS A 191 -10.53 3.82 -0.36
N TRP A 192 -10.22 4.04 -1.64
CA TRP A 192 -10.57 5.26 -2.35
C TRP A 192 -12.08 5.53 -2.41
N ASP A 193 -12.87 4.46 -2.49
CA ASP A 193 -14.33 4.49 -2.47
C ASP A 193 -14.91 5.11 -1.21
N GLU A 194 -14.21 5.03 -0.07
CA GLU A 194 -14.65 5.62 1.19
C GLU A 194 -14.47 7.15 1.24
N LEU A 195 -13.62 7.72 0.35
CA LEU A 195 -13.20 9.13 0.45
C LEU A 195 -14.24 10.10 -0.14
N GLU A 196 -15.20 9.60 -0.90
CA GLU A 196 -16.28 10.36 -1.54
C GLU A 196 -15.79 11.67 -2.21
N THR A 197 -14.63 11.60 -2.87
CA THR A 197 -13.94 12.78 -3.43
C THR A 197 -13.87 12.74 -4.96
N THR A 198 -13.77 13.93 -5.54
CA THR A 198 -13.52 14.16 -6.98
C THR A 198 -12.13 14.73 -7.25
N GLU A 199 -11.32 14.94 -6.19
CA GLU A 199 -9.95 15.41 -6.29
C GLU A 199 -9.05 14.37 -6.98
N LEU A 200 -7.98 14.85 -7.63
CA LEU A 200 -6.95 13.96 -8.15
C LEU A 200 -6.19 13.30 -6.97
N PRO A 201 -5.71 12.05 -7.13
CA PRO A 201 -4.99 11.36 -6.05
C PRO A 201 -3.81 12.14 -5.46
N ALA A 202 -3.04 12.82 -6.32
CA ALA A 202 -1.90 13.62 -5.87
C ALA A 202 -2.33 14.89 -5.08
N ASP A 203 -3.43 15.53 -5.49
CA ASP A 203 -3.94 16.72 -4.82
C ASP A 203 -4.51 16.38 -3.45
N LEU A 204 -5.24 15.25 -3.36
CA LEU A 204 -5.75 14.74 -2.09
C LEU A 204 -4.62 14.33 -1.14
N LEU A 205 -3.57 13.68 -1.65
CA LEU A 205 -2.38 13.38 -0.85
C LEU A 205 -1.70 14.67 -0.36
N ALA A 206 -1.59 15.68 -1.22
CA ALA A 206 -0.98 16.96 -0.86
C ALA A 206 -1.77 17.70 0.24
N SER A 207 -3.10 17.65 0.18
CA SER A 207 -3.97 18.33 1.15
C SER A 207 -4.01 17.60 2.49
N ARG A 208 -4.05 16.26 2.48
CA ARG A 208 -4.17 15.45 3.70
C ARG A 208 -2.83 15.14 4.37
N LEU A 209 -1.78 14.95 3.57
CA LEU A 209 -0.45 14.53 4.02
C LEU A 209 0.66 15.46 3.47
N PRO A 210 0.60 16.79 3.73
CA PRO A 210 1.48 17.76 3.10
C PRO A 210 2.96 17.51 3.40
N MET A 211 3.30 17.06 4.61
CA MET A 211 4.69 16.79 4.98
C MET A 211 5.24 15.59 4.21
N LEU A 212 4.47 14.51 4.13
CA LEU A 212 4.84 13.33 3.34
C LEU A 212 4.97 13.69 1.87
N TRP A 213 4.01 14.44 1.32
CA TRP A 213 4.02 14.80 -0.09
C TRP A 213 5.19 15.72 -0.45
N SER A 214 5.49 16.69 0.40
CA SER A 214 6.68 17.55 0.25
C SER A 214 7.96 16.73 0.26
N PHE A 215 8.09 15.77 1.19
CA PHE A 215 9.24 14.86 1.23
C PHE A 215 9.35 14.04 -0.07
N VAL A 216 8.25 13.42 -0.53
CA VAL A 216 8.24 12.58 -1.72
C VAL A 216 8.61 13.38 -2.98
N ARG A 217 7.97 14.53 -3.23
CA ARG A 217 8.23 15.35 -4.42
C ARG A 217 9.63 15.96 -4.46
N SER A 218 10.25 16.16 -3.30
CA SER A 218 11.62 16.70 -3.23
C SER A 218 12.67 15.63 -3.52
N ASN A 219 12.36 14.35 -3.29
CA ASN A 219 13.32 13.26 -3.34
C ASN A 219 13.15 12.31 -4.53
N TRP A 220 11.97 12.25 -5.17
CA TRP A 220 11.74 11.42 -6.36
C TRP A 220 11.55 12.28 -7.60
N MET A 221 12.15 11.85 -8.72
CA MET A 221 12.05 12.56 -10.00
C MET A 221 10.62 12.54 -10.56
N THR A 222 9.98 11.37 -10.52
CA THR A 222 8.63 11.15 -11.08
C THR A 222 7.81 10.24 -10.17
N PRO A 223 7.45 10.68 -8.94
CA PRO A 223 6.56 9.89 -8.09
C PRO A 223 5.16 9.84 -8.70
N SER A 224 4.52 8.67 -8.66
CA SER A 224 3.15 8.47 -9.13
C SER A 224 2.20 8.32 -7.94
N VAL A 225 0.99 8.87 -8.03
CA VAL A 225 -0.04 8.71 -6.99
C VAL A 225 -1.32 8.25 -7.67
N VAL A 226 -1.90 7.17 -7.16
CA VAL A 226 -3.15 6.59 -7.68
C VAL A 226 -4.14 6.33 -6.55
N GLY A 227 -5.42 6.46 -6.84
CA GLY A 227 -6.48 5.97 -5.97
C GLY A 227 -6.70 4.48 -6.20
N LEU A 228 -6.91 3.71 -5.14
CA LEU A 228 -7.23 2.29 -5.19
C LEU A 228 -8.48 2.01 -4.36
N SER A 229 -9.50 1.47 -5.02
CA SER A 229 -10.58 0.76 -4.35
C SER A 229 -10.51 -0.71 -4.76
N ALA A 230 -9.94 -1.56 -3.91
CA ALA A 230 -9.79 -2.98 -4.24
C ALA A 230 -11.13 -3.73 -4.17
N LEU A 231 -12.01 -3.34 -3.24
CA LEU A 231 -13.28 -4.03 -3.00
C LEU A 231 -14.49 -3.27 -3.57
N GLU A 232 -14.36 -1.98 -3.88
CA GLU A 232 -15.44 -1.08 -4.36
C GLU A 232 -16.64 -0.90 -3.41
N ARG A 233 -16.64 -1.61 -2.28
CA ARG A 233 -17.65 -1.51 -1.24
C ARG A 233 -17.12 -2.04 0.09
N VAL A 234 -17.81 -1.66 1.15
CA VAL A 234 -17.56 -2.16 2.50
C VAL A 234 -18.13 -3.57 2.64
N LEU A 235 -17.28 -4.54 2.97
CA LEU A 235 -17.69 -5.91 3.29
C LEU A 235 -17.63 -6.14 4.81
N ASN A 236 -18.48 -7.04 5.30
CA ASN A 236 -18.51 -7.45 6.70
C ASN A 236 -17.89 -8.84 6.89
N LYS A 237 -17.42 -9.12 8.11
CA LYS A 237 -16.86 -10.44 8.46
C LYS A 237 -17.93 -11.51 8.64
N THR A 238 -19.08 -11.14 9.19
CA THR A 238 -20.18 -12.06 9.49
C THR A 238 -21.26 -12.04 8.41
N ASP A 239 -21.57 -10.85 7.91
CA ASP A 239 -22.69 -10.64 7.01
C ASP A 239 -22.20 -10.72 5.57
N VAL A 240 -22.75 -11.71 4.85
CA VAL A 240 -22.40 -11.98 3.45
C VAL A 240 -23.04 -10.96 2.52
N ASP A 241 -22.24 -10.28 1.71
CA ASP A 241 -22.73 -9.52 0.56
C ASP A 241 -23.06 -10.50 -0.59
N GLN A 242 -24.35 -10.72 -0.82
CA GLN A 242 -24.84 -11.65 -1.83
C GLN A 242 -24.51 -11.20 -3.26
N ASP A 243 -24.61 -9.90 -3.57
CA ASP A 243 -24.29 -9.38 -4.90
C ASP A 243 -22.80 -9.59 -5.20
N TYR A 244 -21.95 -9.33 -4.20
CA TYR A 244 -20.52 -9.53 -4.31
C TYR A 244 -20.16 -11.01 -4.52
N ALA A 245 -20.76 -11.92 -3.76
CA ALA A 245 -20.54 -13.35 -3.89
C ALA A 245 -21.05 -13.92 -5.23
N ILE A 246 -22.21 -13.44 -5.72
CA ILE A 246 -22.83 -13.92 -6.97
C ILE A 246 -22.04 -13.47 -8.19
N ARG A 247 -21.67 -12.18 -8.26
CA ARG A 247 -20.95 -11.62 -9.41
C ARG A 247 -19.48 -12.03 -9.42
N GLY A 248 -18.92 -12.32 -8.25
CA GLY A 248 -17.52 -12.66 -8.07
C GLY A 248 -16.66 -11.43 -7.76
N PRO A 249 -15.65 -11.57 -6.88
CA PRO A 249 -14.78 -10.46 -6.46
C PRO A 249 -14.10 -9.72 -7.62
N GLU A 250 -13.71 -10.43 -8.68
CA GLU A 250 -13.01 -9.91 -9.86
C GLU A 250 -13.78 -8.82 -10.61
N GLU A 251 -15.11 -8.80 -10.50
CA GLU A 251 -16.01 -7.83 -11.13
C GLU A 251 -16.10 -6.51 -10.35
N PHE A 252 -15.45 -6.44 -9.19
CA PHE A 252 -15.41 -5.27 -8.33
C PHE A 252 -14.01 -4.72 -8.21
N GLY A 253 -13.96 -3.42 -7.93
CA GLY A 253 -12.72 -2.72 -7.67
C GLY A 253 -12.26 -1.92 -8.87
N TYR A 254 -11.61 -0.81 -8.58
CA TYR A 254 -11.13 0.14 -9.56
C TYR A 254 -9.93 0.91 -9.03
N VAL A 255 -9.22 1.53 -9.96
CA VAL A 255 -8.16 2.50 -9.69
C VAL A 255 -8.54 3.85 -10.29
N VAL A 256 -8.10 4.92 -9.64
CA VAL A 256 -8.12 6.28 -10.19
C VAL A 256 -6.68 6.63 -10.53
N LEU A 257 -6.42 6.76 -11.83
CA LEU A 257 -5.10 7.04 -12.37
C LEU A 257 -4.68 8.50 -12.06
N PRO A 258 -3.40 8.88 -12.24
CA PRO A 258 -2.92 10.21 -11.86
C PRO A 258 -3.62 11.36 -12.60
N ASP A 259 -4.17 11.08 -13.79
CA ASP A 259 -4.95 12.00 -14.61
C ASP A 259 -6.44 12.06 -14.22
N GLY A 260 -6.86 11.30 -13.20
CA GLY A 260 -8.25 11.19 -12.74
C GLY A 260 -9.06 10.13 -13.47
N THR A 261 -8.48 9.43 -14.46
CA THR A 261 -9.20 8.39 -15.20
C THR A 261 -9.50 7.20 -14.28
N LYS A 262 -10.79 6.86 -14.11
CA LYS A 262 -11.23 5.64 -13.41
C LYS A 262 -11.09 4.44 -14.33
N ASN A 263 -10.44 3.37 -13.86
CA ASN A 263 -10.32 2.11 -14.59
C ASN A 263 -10.62 0.93 -13.67
N THR A 264 -11.34 -0.08 -14.18
CA THR A 264 -11.71 -1.27 -13.40
C THR A 264 -10.55 -2.23 -13.24
N ASP A 265 -9.50 -2.20 -14.08
CA ASP A 265 -8.32 -3.04 -13.93
C ASP A 265 -7.37 -2.49 -12.85
N ILE A 266 -7.49 -3.04 -11.63
CA ILE A 266 -6.67 -2.65 -10.49
C ILE A 266 -5.19 -3.04 -10.63
N THR A 267 -4.83 -3.83 -11.64
CA THR A 267 -3.44 -4.25 -11.89
C THR A 267 -2.64 -3.22 -12.68
N LEU A 268 -3.32 -2.24 -13.30
CA LEU A 268 -2.72 -1.21 -14.13
C LEU A 268 -1.59 -0.39 -13.47
N PRO A 269 -1.67 -0.02 -12.17
CA PRO A 269 -0.56 0.70 -11.53
C PRO A 269 0.75 -0.10 -11.57
N ILE A 270 0.68 -1.43 -11.45
CA ILE A 270 1.83 -2.33 -11.54
C ILE A 270 2.30 -2.45 -12.99
N GLN A 271 1.37 -2.60 -13.93
CA GLN A 271 1.69 -2.67 -15.37
C GLN A 271 2.39 -1.38 -15.86
N ARG A 272 1.96 -0.19 -15.40
CA ARG A 272 2.61 1.09 -15.73
C ARG A 272 4.04 1.17 -15.24
N LEU A 273 4.34 0.66 -14.05
CA LEU A 273 5.73 0.55 -13.59
C LEU A 273 6.56 -0.28 -14.56
N MET A 274 6.03 -1.37 -15.11
CA MET A 274 6.75 -2.17 -16.09
C MET A 274 6.94 -1.43 -17.42
N VAL A 275 6.05 -0.49 -17.77
CA VAL A 275 6.15 0.32 -18.99
C VAL A 275 7.18 1.42 -18.87
N ASP A 276 7.07 2.24 -17.82
CA ASP A 276 7.83 3.48 -17.68
C ASP A 276 9.30 3.25 -17.29
N GLY A 277 9.75 1.99 -17.27
CA GLY A 277 11.09 1.57 -16.85
C GLY A 277 11.88 0.89 -17.97
N SER A 278 11.33 0.91 -19.19
CA SER A 278 12.02 0.57 -20.44
C SER A 278 12.90 1.73 -20.91
#